data_AF-A0A6A0GVZ4-F1
#
_entry.id   AF-A0A6A0GVZ4-F1
#
_cell.length_a   1.000
_cell.length_b   1.000
_cell.length_c   1.000
_cell.angle_alpha   90.00
_cell.angle_beta   90.00
_cell.angle_gamma   90.00
#
_symmetry.space_group_name_H-M   'P 1'
#
loop_
_entity.id
_entity.type
_entity.pdbx_description
1 polymer ?
#
loop_
_entity_poly.entity_id
_entity_poly.type
_entity_poly.pdbx_seq_one_letter_code
_entity_poly.pdbx_strand_id
1 'polypeptide(L)'
;MALKKNSFCALLNFVTLAIFLGLSGCQAQKTPFFSNIPGDWCRTRSDPCCLQRQDDCSVPIFGTLCYCDEFCNRDYNPDCCPDYTPVCLGISRPSTAPPEPVSRE
;
A
#
# COMPACT_ATOMS: atom_id res chain seq x y z
N MET A 1 29.84 1.21 -53.77
CA MET A 1 29.84 1.24 -52.28
C MET A 1 28.40 1.34 -51.80
N ALA A 2 27.78 0.23 -51.42
CA ALA A 2 26.41 0.19 -50.90
C ALA A 2 26.43 -0.36 -49.47
N LEU A 3 26.84 0.49 -48.52
CA LEU A 3 26.84 0.16 -47.10
C LEU A 3 25.42 0.25 -46.52
N LYS A 4 24.78 -0.92 -46.44
CA LYS A 4 23.98 -1.41 -45.30
C LYS A 4 23.03 -0.42 -44.60
N LYS A 5 22.05 0.14 -45.33
CA LYS A 5 20.94 0.94 -44.75
C LYS A 5 19.96 0.12 -43.89
N ASN A 6 19.95 -1.21 -44.03
CA ASN A 6 18.97 -2.09 -43.39
C ASN A 6 19.33 -2.48 -41.94
N SER A 7 20.54 -2.19 -41.47
CA SER A 7 20.96 -2.56 -40.11
C SER A 7 20.58 -1.52 -39.05
N PHE A 8 20.36 -0.26 -39.45
CA PHE A 8 20.06 0.84 -38.54
C PHE A 8 18.62 0.79 -38.00
N CYS A 9 17.64 0.38 -38.82
CA CYS A 9 16.25 0.21 -38.37
C CYS A 9 16.11 -0.89 -37.31
N ALA A 10 16.85 -2.00 -37.44
CA ALA A 10 16.77 -3.08 -36.46
C ALA A 10 17.32 -2.65 -35.09
N LEU A 11 18.45 -1.95 -35.08
CA LEU A 11 19.07 -1.42 -33.84
C LEU A 11 18.18 -0.38 -33.15
N LEU A 12 17.50 0.49 -33.91
CA LEU A 12 16.51 1.44 -33.38
C LEU A 12 15.34 0.71 -32.70
N ASN A 13 14.81 -0.36 -33.31
CA ASN A 13 13.70 -1.15 -32.74
C ASN A 13 14.11 -1.90 -31.45
N PHE A 14 15.35 -2.43 -31.38
CA PHE A 14 15.86 -3.08 -30.18
C PHE A 14 16.10 -2.10 -29.02
N VAL A 15 16.63 -0.91 -29.32
CA VAL A 15 16.82 0.15 -28.31
C VAL A 15 15.47 0.63 -27.77
N THR A 16 14.47 0.85 -28.64
CA THR A 16 13.13 1.21 -28.18
C THR A 16 12.49 0.13 -27.32
N LEU A 17 12.62 -1.15 -27.68
CA LEU A 17 12.06 -2.26 -26.89
C LEU A 17 12.72 -2.36 -25.51
N ALA A 18 14.04 -2.14 -25.42
CA ALA A 18 14.75 -2.13 -24.14
C ALA A 18 14.32 -0.95 -23.25
N ILE A 19 14.04 0.22 -23.83
CA ILE A 19 13.51 1.40 -23.11
C ILE A 19 12.09 1.14 -22.60
N PHE A 20 11.21 0.56 -23.42
CA PHE A 20 9.86 0.18 -23.00
C PHE A 20 9.86 -0.87 -21.88
N LEU A 21 10.77 -1.86 -21.92
CA LEU A 21 10.92 -2.86 -20.85
C LEU A 21 11.56 -2.29 -19.57
N GLY A 22 12.39 -1.25 -19.68
CA GLY A 22 13.03 -0.59 -18.54
C GLY A 22 12.14 0.42 -17.78
N LEU A 23 11.09 0.95 -18.42
CA LEU A 23 10.18 1.94 -17.83
C LEU A 23 9.12 1.36 -16.88
N SER A 24 8.98 0.03 -16.80
CA SER A 24 7.95 -0.64 -15.98
C SER A 24 8.29 -0.73 -14.47
N GLY A 25 9.28 0.02 -13.98
CA GLY A 25 9.93 -0.21 -12.69
C GLY A 25 9.45 0.58 -11.46
N CYS A 26 8.34 1.34 -11.52
CA CYS A 26 7.82 2.05 -10.34
C CYS A 26 6.44 1.51 -9.92
N GLN A 27 6.43 0.33 -9.28
CA GLN A 27 5.28 -0.11 -8.49
C GLN A 27 5.31 0.67 -7.17
N ALA A 28 4.42 1.65 -7.01
CA ALA A 28 4.20 2.30 -5.72
C ALA A 28 3.65 1.25 -4.75
N GLN A 29 4.49 0.77 -3.83
CA GLN A 29 4.08 -0.22 -2.86
C GLN A 29 3.02 0.39 -1.94
N LYS A 30 1.87 -0.28 -1.81
CA LYS A 30 0.81 0.05 -0.83
C LYS A 30 1.32 -0.26 0.56
N THR A 31 2.13 0.64 1.14
CA THR A 31 2.55 0.53 2.54
C THR A 31 1.54 1.29 3.40
N PRO A 32 0.73 0.61 4.24
CA PRO A 32 -0.17 1.29 5.16
C PRO A 32 0.63 2.09 6.18
N PHE A 33 0.52 3.42 6.11
CA PHE A 33 1.35 4.37 6.86
C PHE A 33 1.32 4.15 8.37
N PHE A 34 0.19 3.71 8.93
CA PHE A 34 -0.01 3.58 10.38
C PHE A 34 0.03 2.14 10.93
N SER A 35 0.36 1.14 10.10
CA SER A 35 0.18 -0.29 10.43
C SER A 35 0.93 -0.83 11.67
N ASN A 36 1.97 -0.16 12.15
CA ASN A 36 2.78 -0.59 13.30
C ASN A 36 2.47 0.18 14.60
N ILE A 37 1.46 1.05 14.60
CA ILE A 37 1.08 1.82 15.79
C ILE A 37 0.03 1.04 16.60
N PRO A 38 0.27 0.78 17.90
CA PRO A 38 -0.72 0.16 18.78
C PRO A 38 -1.81 1.17 19.19
N GLY A 39 -2.99 0.67 19.56
CA GLY A 39 -4.10 1.48 20.05
C GLY A 39 -5.43 1.12 19.38
N ASP A 40 -6.52 1.54 20.03
CA ASP A 40 -7.88 1.43 19.53
C ASP A 40 -8.32 2.79 18.97
N TRP A 41 -8.59 2.84 17.66
CA TRP A 41 -8.90 4.08 16.94
C TRP A 41 -10.30 3.99 16.31
N CYS A 42 -10.51 3.04 15.41
CA CYS A 42 -11.84 2.78 14.86
C CYS A 42 -12.75 2.10 15.89
N ARG A 43 -12.20 1.23 16.74
CA ARG A 43 -12.98 0.48 17.75
C ARG A 43 -13.69 1.37 18.77
N THR A 44 -13.14 2.55 19.09
CA THR A 44 -13.69 3.45 20.11
C THR A 44 -14.76 4.41 19.58
N ARG A 45 -14.96 4.46 18.27
CA ARG A 45 -16.02 5.26 17.65
C ARG A 45 -17.39 4.63 17.90
N SER A 46 -18.42 5.47 17.94
CA SER A 46 -19.82 5.00 17.98
C SER A 46 -20.23 4.30 16.68
N ASP A 47 -19.68 4.76 15.56
CA ASP A 47 -19.73 4.10 14.26
C ASP A 47 -18.30 3.70 13.86
N PRO A 48 -17.92 2.42 14.09
CA PRO A 48 -16.54 1.96 13.88
C PRO A 48 -16.12 1.96 12.42
N CYS A 49 -17.08 1.80 11.49
CA CYS A 49 -16.80 1.51 10.08
C CYS A 49 -17.75 2.28 9.18
N CYS A 50 -17.30 3.42 8.68
CA CYS A 50 -18.14 4.27 7.85
C CYS A 50 -18.13 3.81 6.38
N LEU A 51 -19.27 3.98 5.71
CA LEU A 51 -19.42 3.70 4.28
C LEU A 51 -19.05 4.92 3.45
N GLN A 52 -18.51 4.68 2.25
CA GLN A 52 -18.05 5.70 1.32
C GLN A 52 -17.01 6.64 1.97
N ARG A 53 -16.76 7.80 1.37
CA ARG A 53 -15.85 8.80 1.94
C ARG A 53 -16.61 9.67 2.94
N GLN A 54 -16.24 9.59 4.22
CA GLN A 54 -16.85 10.35 5.30
C GLN A 54 -15.75 11.07 6.09
N ASP A 55 -15.58 12.37 5.87
CA ASP A 55 -14.44 13.12 6.46
C ASP A 55 -14.52 13.21 8.00
N ASP A 56 -15.73 13.13 8.56
CA ASP A 56 -16.02 13.01 9.99
C ASP A 56 -15.76 11.59 10.55
N CYS A 57 -15.45 10.63 9.68
CA CYS A 57 -14.95 9.32 10.04
C CYS A 57 -13.45 9.29 10.38
N SER A 58 -12.84 10.47 10.50
CA SER A 58 -11.46 10.63 10.90
C SER A 58 -11.24 10.48 12.41
N VAL A 59 -10.02 10.13 12.79
CA VAL A 59 -9.54 10.04 14.16
C VAL A 59 -8.16 10.72 14.24
N PRO A 60 -7.90 11.56 15.26
CA PRO A 60 -6.60 12.22 15.41
C PRO A 60 -5.51 11.21 15.80
N ILE A 61 -4.38 11.23 15.09
CA ILE A 61 -3.22 10.37 15.33
C ILE A 61 -1.93 11.18 15.11
N PHE A 62 -1.07 11.30 16.14
CA PHE A 62 0.22 12.01 16.07
C PHE A 62 0.20 13.40 15.39
N GLY A 63 -0.87 14.19 15.60
CA GLY A 63 -1.00 15.52 15.01
C GLY A 63 -1.48 15.55 13.55
N THR A 64 -1.84 14.40 12.99
CA THR A 64 -2.58 14.26 11.72
C THR A 64 -3.87 13.48 11.95
N LEU A 65 -4.54 13.06 10.87
CA LEU A 65 -5.75 12.24 10.89
C LEU A 65 -5.49 10.88 10.23
N CYS A 66 -6.14 9.85 10.76
CA CYS A 66 -6.41 8.60 10.05
C CYS A 66 -7.92 8.43 9.87
N TYR A 67 -8.33 7.57 8.96
CA TYR A 67 -9.75 7.36 8.62
C TYR A 67 -10.20 5.94 8.92
N CYS A 68 -11.47 5.81 9.32
CA CYS A 68 -12.15 4.53 9.56
C CYS A 68 -13.22 4.21 8.52
N ASP A 69 -13.25 4.99 7.43
CA ASP A 69 -14.14 4.77 6.30
C ASP A 69 -13.52 3.85 5.25
N GLU A 70 -14.33 3.23 4.40
CA GLU A 70 -13.83 2.28 3.40
C GLU A 70 -12.93 2.92 2.33
N PHE A 71 -13.05 4.23 2.11
CA PHE A 71 -12.24 4.97 1.15
C PHE A 71 -10.77 5.06 1.58
N CYS A 72 -10.48 4.90 2.88
CA CYS A 72 -9.12 4.83 3.39
C CYS A 72 -8.31 3.66 2.79
N ASN A 73 -9.00 2.56 2.42
CA ASN A 73 -8.38 1.31 1.96
C ASN A 73 -8.01 1.33 0.46
N ARG A 74 -7.60 2.49 -0.04
CA ARG A 74 -7.17 2.70 -1.42
C ARG A 74 -5.72 2.28 -1.66
N ASP A 75 -5.39 1.96 -2.90
CA ASP A 75 -4.04 1.49 -3.26
C ASP A 75 -2.99 2.60 -3.23
N TYR A 76 -3.39 3.83 -3.51
CA TYR A 76 -2.52 5.00 -3.50
C TYR A 76 -2.74 5.84 -2.24
N ASN A 77 -1.66 6.06 -1.47
CA ASN A 77 -1.68 6.82 -0.21
C ASN A 77 -2.74 6.32 0.79
N PRO A 78 -2.64 5.07 1.29
CA PRO A 78 -3.56 4.56 2.30
C PRO A 78 -3.42 5.33 3.62
N ASP A 79 -4.55 5.83 4.14
CA ASP A 79 -4.68 6.66 5.36
C ASP A 79 -5.58 6.00 6.42
N CYS A 80 -5.82 4.69 6.30
CA CYS A 80 -6.57 3.93 7.30
C CYS A 80 -5.93 3.97 8.68
N CYS A 81 -6.75 4.06 9.72
CA CYS A 81 -6.29 3.89 11.09
C CYS A 81 -5.69 2.49 11.31
N PRO A 82 -4.74 2.33 12.26
CA PRO A 82 -4.04 1.06 12.48
C PRO A 82 -4.96 -0.15 12.66
N ASP A 83 -6.08 0.02 13.34
CA ASP A 83 -7.05 -1.02 13.67
C ASP A 83 -8.18 -1.18 12.64
N TYR A 84 -8.20 -0.43 11.54
CA TYR A 84 -9.23 -0.54 10.51
C TYR A 84 -9.37 -1.97 9.96
N THR A 85 -8.26 -2.60 9.54
CA THR A 85 -8.28 -3.96 8.97
C THR A 85 -8.85 -5.01 9.94
N PRO A 86 -8.38 -5.11 11.20
CA PRO A 86 -8.97 -6.05 12.15
C PRO A 86 -10.38 -5.66 12.62
N VAL A 87 -10.75 -4.38 12.68
CA VAL A 87 -12.07 -3.92 13.17
C VAL A 87 -13.14 -3.99 12.09
N CYS A 88 -12.87 -3.47 10.90
CA CYS A 88 -13.84 -3.31 9.81
C CYS A 88 -13.80 -4.42 8.76
N LEU A 89 -12.65 -5.07 8.56
CA LEU A 89 -12.52 -6.18 7.61
C LEU A 89 -12.47 -7.55 8.31
N GLY A 90 -12.29 -7.59 9.63
CA GLY A 90 -12.14 -8.84 10.38
C GLY A 90 -10.85 -9.61 10.04
N ILE A 91 -9.86 -8.94 9.45
CA ILE A 91 -8.59 -9.56 9.03
C ILE A 91 -7.52 -9.27 10.08
N SER A 92 -7.00 -10.33 10.72
CA SER A 92 -5.89 -10.24 11.67
C SER A 92 -4.64 -9.68 10.99
N ARG A 93 -3.92 -8.76 11.65
CA ARG A 93 -2.57 -8.37 11.17
C ARG A 93 -1.67 -9.61 11.21
N PRO A 94 -0.84 -9.88 10.19
CA PRO A 94 0.25 -10.84 10.33
C PRO A 94 1.08 -10.41 11.54
N SER A 95 1.20 -11.31 12.53
CA SER A 95 2.01 -11.02 13.71
C SER A 95 3.44 -10.74 13.25
N THR A 96 3.92 -9.52 13.46
CA THR A 96 5.35 -9.18 13.34
C THR A 96 6.12 -9.61 14.59
N ALA A 97 5.48 -10.30 15.55
CA ALA A 97 6.20 -10.94 16.63
C ALA A 97 7.24 -11.89 15.99
N PRO A 98 8.52 -11.82 16.41
CA PRO A 98 9.48 -12.87 16.10
C PRO A 98 8.82 -14.23 16.39
N PRO A 99 9.05 -15.27 15.57
CA PRO A 99 8.54 -16.60 15.89
C PRO A 99 8.90 -16.91 17.34
N GLU A 100 7.92 -17.37 18.13
CA GLU A 100 8.16 -17.70 19.54
C GLU A 100 9.44 -18.55 19.63
N PRO A 101 10.35 -18.25 20.57
CA PRO A 101 11.54 -19.06 20.74
C PRO A 101 11.07 -20.48 21.02
N VAL A 102 11.32 -21.38 20.06
CA VAL A 102 11.13 -22.83 20.23
C VAL A 102 11.89 -23.22 21.48
N SER A 103 11.17 -23.48 22.58
CA SER A 103 11.72 -24.05 23.79
C SER A 103 12.23 -25.44 23.44
N ARG A 104 13.54 -25.55 23.20
CA ARG A 104 14.20 -26.86 23.16
C ARG A 104 14.25 -27.38 24.59
N GLU A 105 13.39 -28.34 24.88
CA GLU A 105 13.57 -29.30 25.97
C GLU A 105 14.64 -30.33 25.61
#